data_AF-W2EUF0-F1
#
_entry.id   AF-W2EUF0-F1
#
_cell.length_a   1.000
_cell.length_b   1.000
_cell.length_c   1.000
_cell.angle_alpha   90.00
_cell.angle_beta   90.00
_cell.angle_gamma   90.00
#
_symmetry.space_group_name_H-M   'P 1'
#
loop_
_entity.id
_entity.type
_entity.pdbx_description
1 polymer ?
#
loop_
_entity_poly.entity_id
_entity_poly.type
_entity_poly.pdbx_seq_one_letter_code
_entity_poly.pdbx_strand_id
1 'polypeptide(L)' 'MHPYGTNWLSLFRTRMTMADLALCADQDRWARQLKWTVNRTGFGARQYRDPRFDLVQELEEVGRLFSA' A
#
# COMPACT_ATOMS: atom_id res chain seq x y z
N MET A 1 -29.10 -13.92 28.09
CA MET A 1 -27.68 -14.26 27.84
C MET A 1 -27.08 -13.12 27.04
N HIS A 2 -26.41 -12.17 27.71
CA HIS A 2 -25.84 -10.97 27.09
C HIS A 2 -24.37 -11.20 26.75
N PRO A 3 -23.93 -11.05 25.49
CA PRO A 3 -22.51 -11.00 25.19
C PRO A 3 -22.06 -9.53 25.24
N TYR A 4 -21.81 -9.01 26.44
CA TYR A 4 -21.07 -7.75 26.62
C TYR A 4 -19.63 -8.07 27.01
N GLY A 5 -18.68 -7.53 26.25
CA GLY A 5 -17.28 -7.48 26.68
C GLY A 5 -16.31 -7.23 25.55
N THR A 6 -16.27 -8.11 24.54
CA THR A 6 -15.01 -8.25 23.76
C THR A 6 -15.17 -8.13 22.23
N ASN A 7 -16.36 -7.85 21.70
CA ASN A 7 -16.59 -7.99 20.24
C ASN A 7 -16.99 -6.71 19.49
N TRP A 8 -17.09 -5.54 20.13
CA TRP A 8 -17.48 -4.33 19.41
C TRP A 8 -16.27 -3.63 18.77
N LEU A 9 -15.15 -3.50 19.49
CA LEU A 9 -13.90 -2.94 18.95
C LEU A 9 -13.36 -3.75 17.77
N SER A 10 -13.49 -5.08 17.81
CA SER A 10 -13.17 -5.95 16.68
C SER A 10 -14.08 -5.69 15.48
N LEU A 11 -15.39 -5.58 15.68
CA LEU A 11 -16.33 -5.21 14.62
C LEU A 11 -16.01 -3.84 14.02
N PHE A 12 -15.70 -2.85 14.85
CA PHE A 12 -15.25 -1.53 14.40
C PHE A 12 -13.95 -1.62 13.60
N ARG A 13 -12.95 -2.36 14.08
CA ARG A 13 -11.68 -2.57 13.37
C ARG A 13 -11.89 -3.26 12.02
N THR A 14 -12.74 -4.27 11.97
CA THR A 14 -13.11 -4.97 10.72
C THR A 14 -13.80 -4.02 9.76
N ARG A 15 -14.78 -3.24 10.22
CA ARG A 15 -15.46 -2.24 9.37
C ARG A 15 -14.50 -1.17 8.85
N MET A 16 -13.62 -0.66 9.69
CA MET A 16 -12.58 0.29 9.27
C MET A 16 -11.63 -0.34 8.24
N THR A 17 -11.27 -1.61 8.41
CA THR A 17 -10.42 -2.31 7.44
C THR A 17 -11.13 -2.46 6.09
N MET A 18 -12.42 -2.83 6.10
CA MET A 18 -13.21 -2.95 4.88
C MET A 18 -13.41 -1.60 4.19
N ALA A 19 -13.69 -0.55 4.96
CA ALA A 19 -13.82 0.81 4.43
C ALA A 19 -12.50 1.31 3.80
N ASP A 20 -11.37 1.05 4.44
CA ASP A 20 -10.04 1.38 3.92
C ASP A 20 -9.76 0.68 2.59
N LEU A 21 -10.05 -0.63 2.51
CA LEU A 21 -9.88 -1.41 1.30
C LEU A 21 -10.79 -0.94 0.18
N ALA A 22 -12.06 -0.63 0.49
CA ALA A 22 -13.02 -0.14 -0.48
C ALA A 22 -12.63 1.23 -1.05
N LEU A 23 -12.11 2.13 -0.20
CA LEU A 23 -11.70 3.47 -0.61
C LEU A 23 -10.57 3.45 -1.66
N CYS A 24 -9.65 2.49 -1.54
CA CYS A 24 -8.47 2.39 -2.41
C CYS A 24 -8.56 1.26 -3.44
N ALA A 25 -9.73 0.64 -3.61
CA ALA A 25 -9.89 -0.58 -4.39
C ALA A 25 -9.46 -0.41 -5.86
N ASP A 26 -9.80 0.73 -6.47
CA ASP A 26 -9.47 0.98 -7.88
C ASP A 26 -7.97 1.26 -8.07
N GLN A 27 -7.38 2.09 -7.21
CA GLN A 27 -5.94 2.37 -7.23
C GLN A 27 -5.12 1.10 -6.96
N ASP A 28 -5.54 0.26 -6.00
CA ASP A 28 -4.89 -1.02 -5.71
C ASP A 28 -5.06 -2.04 -6.85
N ARG A 29 -6.15 -1.95 -7.62
CA ARG A 29 -6.33 -2.74 -8.83
C ARG A 29 -5.34 -2.31 -9.92
N TRP A 30 -5.22 -1.01 -10.17
CA TRP A 30 -4.26 -0.48 -11.15
C TRP A 30 -2.82 -0.78 -10.76
N ALA A 31 -2.45 -0.59 -9.50
CA ALA A 31 -1.13 -0.90 -9.00
C ALA A 31 -0.78 -2.39 -9.22
N ARG A 32 -1.71 -3.31 -8.97
CA ARG A 32 -1.52 -4.74 -9.27
C ARG A 32 -1.36 -5.01 -10.76
N GLN A 33 -2.16 -4.37 -11.61
CA GLN A 33 -2.05 -4.53 -13.08
C GLN A 33 -0.71 -4.02 -13.61
N LEU A 34 -0.22 -2.90 -13.06
CA LEU A 34 1.04 -2.28 -13.44
C LEU A 34 2.25 -2.87 -12.69
N LYS A 35 2.03 -3.84 -11.80
CA LYS A 35 3.05 -4.45 -10.94
C LYS A 35 3.81 -3.42 -10.09
N TRP A 36 3.11 -2.40 -9.61
CA TRP A 36 3.63 -1.41 -8.69
C TRP A 36 3.64 -1.94 -7.26
N THR A 37 4.61 -1.49 -6.48
CA THR A 37 4.67 -1.74 -5.04
C THR A 37 3.70 -0.80 -4.33
N VAL A 38 2.91 -1.35 -3.40
CA VAL A 38 1.95 -0.59 -2.60
C VAL A 38 2.34 -0.67 -1.14
N ASN A 39 2.58 0.48 -0.50
CA ASN A 39 2.84 0.57 0.93
C ASN A 39 1.71 1.32 1.62
N ARG A 40 1.08 0.71 2.63
CA ARG A 40 0.00 1.33 3.39
C ARG A 40 0.60 2.24 4.46
N THR A 41 0.25 3.53 4.43
CA THR A 41 0.76 4.53 5.37
C THR A 41 -0.30 5.02 6.36
N GLY A 42 -1.57 4.72 6.13
CA GLY A 42 -2.67 5.10 7.03
C GLY A 42 -4.04 4.65 6.52
N PHE A 43 -5.11 5.16 7.14
CA PHE A 43 -6.47 4.92 6.65
C PHE A 43 -6.69 5.67 5.34
N GLY A 44 -6.98 4.95 4.26
CA GLY A 44 -7.14 5.52 2.92
C GLY A 44 -5.86 6.12 2.32
N ALA A 45 -4.71 5.90 2.97
CA ALA A 45 -3.43 6.46 2.55
C ALA A 45 -2.47 5.34 2.16
N ARG A 46 -2.01 5.39 0.90
CA ARG A 46 -1.10 4.42 0.30
C ARG A 46 -0.05 5.15 -0.53
N GLN A 47 1.17 4.64 -0.49
CA GLN A 47 2.24 5.01 -1.41
C GLN A 47 2.30 3.96 -2.52
N TYR A 48 2.23 4.42 -3.75
CA TYR A 48 2.33 3.60 -4.95
C TYR A 48 3.67 3.88 -5.61
N ARG A 49 4.49 2.85 -5.81
CA ARG A 49 5.84 2.98 -6.38
C ARG A 49 5.99 2.08 -7.59
N ASP A 50 6.33 2.70 -8.73
CA ASP A 50 6.65 1.99 -9.95
C ASP A 50 8.11 1.45 -9.86
N PRO A 51 8.34 0.14 -9.96
CA PRO A 51 9.67 -0.45 -9.85
C PRO A 51 10.63 0.02 -10.95
N ARG A 52 10.12 0.61 -12.04
CA ARG A 52 10.97 1.17 -13.10
C ARG A 52 11.77 2.39 -12.62
N PHE A 53 11.26 3.15 -11.65
CA PHE A 53 12.05 4.25 -11.07
C PHE A 53 13.21 3.73 -10.22
N ASP A 54 13.04 2.59 -9.56
CA ASP A 54 14.11 1.94 -8.79
C ASP A 54 15.23 1.50 -9.73
N LEU A 55 14.86 0.89 -10.86
CA LEU A 55 15.83 0.50 -11.90
C LEU A 55 16.59 1.69 -12.48
N VAL A 56 15.90 2.81 -12.76
CA VAL A 56 16.57 4.02 -13.27
C VAL A 56 17.58 4.55 -12.25
N GLN A 57 17.20 4.60 -10.97
CA GLN A 57 18.10 5.02 -9.90
C GLN A 57 19.35 4.12 -9.81
N GLU A 58 19.18 2.80 -9.84
CA GLU A 58 20.30 1.85 -9.82
C GLU A 58 21.23 2.03 -11.03
N LEU A 59 20.67 2.24 -12.23
CA LEU A 59 21.46 2.47 -13.44
C LEU A 59 22.23 3.80 -13.39
N GLU A 60 21.62 4.86 -12.85
CA GLU A 60 22.31 6.15 -12.65
C GLU A 60 23.46 6.01 -11.66
N GLU A 61 23.28 5.28 -10.56
CA GLU A 61 24.32 5.04 -9.56
C GLU A 61 25.49 4.26 -10.15
N VAL A 62 25.19 3.19 -10.90
CA VAL A 62 26.20 2.40 -11.62
C VAL A 62 26.94 3.27 -12.65
N GLY A 63 26.22 4.09 -13.41
CA GLY A 63 26.82 5.01 -14.39
C GLY A 63 27.78 6.02 -13.76
N ARG A 64 27.46 6.54 -12.56
CA ARG A 64 28.35 7.43 -11.80
C ARG A 64 29.61 6.70 -11.34
N LEU A 65 29.51 5.46 -10.88
CA LEU A 65 30.66 4.66 -10.43
C LEU A 65 31.64 4.37 -11.57
N PHE A 66 31.16 4.19 -12.79
CA PHE A 66 32.02 3.96 -13.97
C PHE A 66 32.55 5.25 -14.62
N SER A 67 32.03 6.42 -14.21
CA SER A 67 32.46 7.74 -14.73
C SER A 67 33.41 8.48 -13.78
N ALA A 68 33.68 7.93 -12.58
CA ALA A 68 34.61 8.44 -11.59
C ALA A 68 35.99 7.77 -11.74
#